data_AF-A0A9E6UQQ0-F1
#
_entry.id   AF-A0A9E6UQQ0-F1
#
_cell.length_a   1.000
_cell.length_b   1.000
_cell.length_c   1.000
_cell.angle_alpha   90.00
_cell.angle_beta   90.00
_cell.angle_gamma   90.00
#
_symmetry.space_group_name_H-M   'P 1'
#
loop_
_entity.id
_entity.type
_entity.pdbx_description
1 polymer ?
#
loop_
_entity_poly.entity_id
_entity_poly.type
_entity_poly.pdbx_seq_one_letter_code
_entity_poly.pdbx_strand_id
1 'polypeptide(L)'
;MTSLAARRPSGLDDLAARIDQARHATLAWLDRMALGDIARGVHRISAHHDPQAWPGVLLPGSYNAILCRDLIGGLDDWSDADKAATITWLEQARLPDGRFRIAGMTDADVFKKPDPVETWRYIDFHVTNYTLGAIAALQPDRPAVLAFARPYLDTHHLLAWLGLRDLRDPWQEGNNIVNLASFLLLIEQQGNAAERALVQAAFDTLIAWHDRHREPTTGFWGVGQLSDATQLLHAFAGSMHNFHIWYQRDLPLPGQAAAVDYCLSLPPSIHSACIDVDAVDVLVHGHQMLDHRRAEIEHWCRQLLGALLDRQHADGGFSDVQHGIRRQDGWVHGYAEPQGLSNTFATWFRWIAIAMIADLLWPNRWPWRFRQMIGIGYRKAWRHDR
;
A
#
# COMPACT_ATOMS: atom_id res chain seq x y z
N MET A 1 -23.86 35.00 -14.90
CA MET A 1 -23.49 33.58 -14.74
C MET A 1 -22.78 33.12 -16.00
N THR A 2 -21.55 33.59 -16.19
CA THR A 2 -20.70 33.22 -17.33
C THR A 2 -19.58 32.37 -16.75
N SER A 3 -19.69 31.06 -16.93
CA SER A 3 -18.66 30.09 -16.52
C SER A 3 -17.36 30.41 -17.27
N LEU A 4 -16.38 30.94 -16.54
CA LEU A 4 -14.99 31.00 -16.97
C LEU A 4 -14.46 29.57 -17.00
N ALA A 5 -14.68 28.88 -18.11
CA ALA A 5 -13.87 27.71 -18.45
C ALA A 5 -12.44 28.21 -18.69
N ALA A 6 -11.66 28.27 -17.60
CA ALA A 6 -10.23 28.53 -17.67
C ALA A 6 -9.62 27.54 -18.66
N ARG A 7 -9.00 28.05 -19.72
CA ARG A 7 -8.27 27.24 -20.70
C ARG A 7 -7.27 26.40 -19.92
N ARG A 8 -7.46 25.07 -19.91
CA ARG A 8 -6.51 24.14 -19.30
C ARG A 8 -5.16 24.30 -20.02
N PRO A 9 -4.03 24.38 -19.30
CA PRO A 9 -2.72 24.47 -19.93
C PRO A 9 -2.48 23.23 -20.81
N SER A 10 -1.96 23.44 -22.03
CA SER A 10 -1.84 22.43 -23.09
C SER A 10 -1.04 21.17 -22.70
N GLY A 11 -0.23 21.22 -21.65
CA GLY A 11 0.52 20.05 -21.14
C GLY A 11 -0.30 19.06 -20.31
N LEU A 12 -1.49 19.43 -19.81
CA LEU A 12 -2.31 18.51 -19.00
C LEU A 12 -2.99 17.43 -19.87
N ASP A 13 -3.48 17.80 -21.05
CA ASP A 13 -4.15 16.83 -21.92
C ASP A 13 -3.16 15.79 -22.47
N ASP A 14 -1.89 16.18 -22.67
CA ASP A 14 -0.79 15.26 -23.01
C ASP A 14 -0.55 14.22 -21.89
N LEU A 15 -0.43 14.68 -20.63
CA LEU A 15 -0.26 13.77 -19.49
C LEU A 15 -1.43 12.80 -19.34
N ALA A 16 -2.67 13.24 -19.56
CA ALA A 16 -3.83 12.36 -19.49
C ALA A 16 -3.79 11.27 -20.57
N ALA A 17 -3.42 11.61 -21.81
CA ALA A 17 -3.25 10.63 -22.88
C ALA A 17 -2.11 9.64 -22.57
N ARG A 18 -1.00 10.11 -21.98
CA ARG A 18 0.12 9.27 -21.54
C ARG A 18 -0.28 8.31 -20.43
N ILE A 19 -1.15 8.72 -19.49
CA ILE A 19 -1.72 7.81 -18.48
C ILE A 19 -2.50 6.69 -19.16
N ASP A 20 -3.37 7.01 -20.12
CA ASP A 20 -4.14 5.99 -20.83
C ASP A 20 -3.21 5.03 -21.59
N GLN A 21 -2.20 5.53 -22.30
CA GLN A 21 -1.21 4.69 -22.96
C GLN A 21 -0.46 3.78 -21.98
N ALA A 22 0.03 4.34 -20.88
CA ALA A 22 0.75 3.59 -19.85
C ALA A 22 -0.14 2.50 -19.24
N ARG A 23 -1.42 2.81 -19.01
CA ARG A 23 -2.40 1.86 -18.46
C ARG A 23 -2.58 0.65 -19.36
N HIS A 24 -2.77 0.86 -20.66
CA HIS A 24 -2.89 -0.23 -21.62
C HIS A 24 -1.61 -1.07 -21.69
N ALA A 25 -0.44 -0.42 -21.67
CA ALA A 25 0.85 -1.13 -21.65
C ALA A 25 1.02 -1.99 -20.39
N THR A 26 0.64 -1.48 -19.21
CA THR A 26 0.69 -2.26 -17.97
C THR A 26 -0.30 -3.42 -17.97
N LEU A 27 -1.53 -3.24 -18.46
CA LEU A 27 -2.48 -4.37 -18.54
C LEU A 27 -1.93 -5.48 -19.44
N ALA A 28 -1.37 -5.13 -20.60
CA ALA A 28 -0.71 -6.10 -21.48
C ALA A 28 0.54 -6.73 -20.85
N TRP A 29 1.28 -5.99 -20.02
CA TRP A 29 2.40 -6.53 -19.25
C TRP A 29 1.94 -7.56 -18.21
N LEU A 30 0.89 -7.25 -17.46
CA LEU A 30 0.29 -8.15 -16.48
C LEU A 30 -0.21 -9.44 -17.15
N ASP A 31 -0.80 -9.35 -18.35
CA ASP A 31 -1.23 -10.53 -19.11
C ASP A 31 -0.04 -11.45 -19.46
N ARG A 32 1.14 -10.89 -19.75
CA ARG A 32 2.35 -11.69 -19.99
C ARG A 32 2.96 -12.29 -18.73
N MET A 33 2.70 -11.69 -17.56
CA MET A 33 3.14 -12.22 -16.27
C MET A 33 2.22 -13.33 -15.74
N ALA A 34 1.01 -13.47 -16.28
CA ALA A 34 0.04 -14.47 -15.85
C ALA A 34 0.49 -15.91 -16.19
N LEU A 35 0.19 -16.83 -15.28
CA LEU A 35 0.32 -18.29 -15.44
C LEU A 35 -1.07 -18.90 -15.59
N GLY A 36 -1.65 -18.71 -16.77
CA GLY A 36 -3.05 -19.07 -17.05
C GLY A 36 -3.37 -20.56 -16.95
N ASP A 37 -2.37 -21.43 -16.89
CA ASP A 37 -2.49 -22.86 -16.66
C ASP A 37 -2.79 -23.23 -15.20
N ILE A 38 -2.55 -22.31 -14.25
CA ILE A 38 -2.85 -22.51 -12.83
C ILE A 38 -4.21 -21.89 -12.48
N ALA A 39 -4.31 -20.57 -12.65
CA ALA A 39 -5.54 -19.80 -12.60
C ALA A 39 -5.26 -18.41 -13.18
N ARG A 40 -6.28 -17.76 -13.74
CA ARG A 40 -6.15 -16.47 -14.44
C ARG A 40 -5.44 -15.39 -13.62
N GLY A 41 -5.65 -15.36 -12.30
CA GLY A 41 -5.03 -14.39 -11.41
C GLY A 41 -3.67 -14.76 -10.84
N VAL A 42 -3.10 -15.92 -11.21
CA VAL A 42 -1.76 -16.32 -10.76
C VAL A 42 -0.71 -15.67 -11.64
N HIS A 43 0.21 -14.90 -11.06
CA HIS A 43 1.22 -14.14 -11.79
C HIS A 43 2.62 -14.40 -11.26
N ARG A 44 3.60 -14.38 -12.16
CA ARG A 44 5.01 -14.21 -11.81
C ARG A 44 5.22 -12.80 -11.25
N ILE A 45 6.19 -12.65 -10.36
CA ILE A 45 6.56 -11.31 -9.85
C ILE A 45 7.28 -10.46 -10.89
N SER A 46 8.00 -11.08 -11.84
CA SER A 46 8.71 -10.43 -12.95
C SER A 46 8.99 -11.44 -14.07
N ALA A 47 9.53 -10.98 -15.21
CA ALA A 47 9.99 -11.86 -16.27
C ALA A 47 11.22 -12.72 -15.88
N HIS A 48 11.97 -12.31 -14.85
CA HIS A 48 13.12 -13.04 -14.33
C HIS A 48 12.73 -14.20 -13.41
N HIS A 49 11.54 -14.13 -12.83
CA HIS A 49 11.06 -15.11 -11.89
C HIS A 49 10.82 -16.47 -12.56
N ASP A 50 11.57 -17.49 -12.10
CA ASP A 50 11.32 -18.89 -12.39
C ASP A 50 10.33 -19.49 -11.36
N PRO A 51 9.08 -19.77 -11.75
CA PRO A 51 8.07 -20.28 -10.84
C PRO A 51 8.29 -21.74 -10.41
N GLN A 52 9.14 -22.50 -11.10
CA GLN A 52 9.50 -23.87 -10.69
C GLN A 52 10.55 -23.85 -9.58
N ALA A 53 11.54 -22.96 -9.70
CA ALA A 53 12.58 -22.80 -8.67
C ALA A 53 12.04 -22.06 -7.43
N TRP A 54 11.13 -21.10 -7.61
CA TRP A 54 10.63 -20.23 -6.54
C TRP A 54 9.09 -20.16 -6.47
N PRO A 55 8.38 -21.30 -6.34
CA PRO A 55 6.92 -21.33 -6.42
C PRO A 55 6.21 -20.43 -5.40
N GLY A 56 6.81 -20.21 -4.22
CA GLY A 56 6.25 -19.31 -3.20
C GLY A 56 6.13 -17.85 -3.64
N VAL A 57 7.00 -17.38 -4.54
CA VAL A 57 7.02 -16.00 -5.03
C VAL A 57 5.83 -15.69 -5.95
N LEU A 58 5.10 -16.73 -6.40
CA LEU A 58 3.82 -16.54 -7.08
C LEU A 58 2.80 -15.82 -6.19
N LEU A 59 2.79 -16.02 -4.87
CA LEU A 59 1.83 -15.35 -3.99
C LEU A 59 1.99 -13.82 -4.03
N PRO A 60 3.19 -13.25 -3.76
CA PRO A 60 3.42 -11.81 -3.92
C PRO A 60 3.37 -11.32 -5.35
N GLY A 61 3.71 -12.14 -6.34
CA GLY A 61 3.46 -11.83 -7.75
C GLY A 61 1.97 -11.54 -8.00
N SER A 62 1.12 -12.45 -7.52
CA SER A 62 -0.32 -12.48 -7.78
C SER A 62 -1.09 -11.41 -7.03
N TYR A 63 -0.88 -11.23 -5.71
CA TYR A 63 -1.65 -10.22 -4.98
C TYR A 63 -1.36 -8.81 -5.50
N ASN A 64 -0.11 -8.52 -5.89
CA ASN A 64 0.26 -7.21 -6.45
C ASN A 64 -0.37 -7.02 -7.84
N ALA A 65 -0.35 -8.06 -8.68
CA ALA A 65 -0.97 -8.01 -10.00
C ALA A 65 -2.49 -7.80 -9.91
N ILE A 66 -3.18 -8.52 -9.02
CA ILE A 66 -4.63 -8.39 -8.81
C ILE A 66 -4.98 -6.99 -8.32
N LEU A 67 -4.27 -6.49 -7.31
CA LEU A 67 -4.51 -5.14 -6.77
C LEU A 67 -4.21 -4.04 -7.82
N CYS A 68 -3.19 -4.23 -8.65
CA CYS A 68 -2.90 -3.32 -9.76
C CYS A 68 -4.01 -3.35 -10.82
N ARG A 69 -4.48 -4.55 -11.21
CA ARG A 69 -5.60 -4.69 -12.16
C ARG A 69 -6.86 -4.04 -11.62
N ASP A 70 -7.21 -4.28 -10.36
CA ASP A 70 -8.39 -3.68 -9.77
C ASP A 70 -8.31 -2.15 -9.85
N LEU A 71 -7.20 -1.58 -9.37
CA LEU A 71 -6.94 -0.15 -9.39
C LEU A 71 -7.15 0.47 -10.77
N ILE A 72 -6.61 -0.15 -11.83
CA ILE A 72 -6.58 0.42 -13.18
C ILE A 72 -7.67 -0.12 -14.12
N GLY A 73 -8.65 -0.90 -13.62
CA GLY A 73 -9.80 -1.38 -14.39
C GLY A 73 -9.55 -2.63 -15.26
N GLY A 74 -8.65 -3.52 -14.83
CA GLY A 74 -8.26 -4.75 -15.52
C GLY A 74 -8.92 -6.03 -15.02
N LEU A 75 -9.99 -5.95 -14.21
CA LEU A 75 -10.74 -7.10 -13.68
C LEU A 75 -12.16 -7.22 -14.25
N ASP A 76 -12.61 -6.28 -15.07
CA ASP A 76 -14.01 -6.19 -15.53
C ASP A 76 -14.40 -7.32 -16.48
N ASP A 77 -13.44 -7.91 -17.17
CA ASP A 77 -13.61 -9.01 -18.10
C ASP A 77 -13.33 -10.39 -17.46
N TRP A 78 -13.14 -10.44 -16.14
CA TRP A 78 -12.97 -11.70 -15.41
C TRP A 78 -14.33 -12.31 -15.09
N SER A 79 -14.51 -13.57 -15.49
CA SER A 79 -15.69 -14.34 -15.14
C SER A 79 -15.71 -14.65 -13.64
N ASP A 80 -16.90 -14.92 -13.09
CA ASP A 80 -17.03 -15.36 -11.69
C ASP A 80 -16.24 -16.66 -11.43
N ALA A 81 -16.15 -17.54 -12.45
CA ALA A 81 -15.34 -18.74 -12.39
C ALA A 81 -13.83 -18.43 -12.27
N ASP A 82 -13.32 -17.46 -13.06
CA ASP A 82 -11.92 -17.03 -12.97
C ASP A 82 -11.59 -16.44 -11.59
N LYS A 83 -12.49 -15.60 -11.07
CA LYS A 83 -12.36 -15.00 -9.74
C LYS A 83 -12.38 -16.07 -8.65
N ALA A 84 -13.33 -17.00 -8.70
CA ALA A 84 -13.44 -18.11 -7.74
C ALA A 84 -12.22 -19.06 -7.78
N ALA A 85 -11.71 -19.39 -8.96
CA ALA A 85 -10.51 -20.21 -9.13
C ALA A 85 -9.27 -19.51 -8.54
N THR A 86 -9.13 -18.21 -8.81
CA THR A 86 -8.03 -17.40 -8.27
C THR A 86 -8.10 -17.30 -6.75
N ILE A 87 -9.28 -17.04 -6.17
CA ILE A 87 -9.48 -17.02 -4.72
C ILE A 87 -9.13 -18.38 -4.13
N THR A 88 -9.61 -19.47 -4.72
CA THR A 88 -9.29 -20.84 -4.27
C THR A 88 -7.79 -21.08 -4.23
N TRP A 89 -7.04 -20.59 -5.22
CA TRP A 89 -5.58 -20.68 -5.23
C TRP A 89 -4.92 -19.83 -4.12
N LEU A 90 -5.33 -18.57 -3.95
CA LEU A 90 -4.80 -17.70 -2.88
C LEU A 90 -5.00 -18.33 -1.49
N GLU A 91 -6.16 -18.93 -1.26
CA GLU A 91 -6.55 -19.59 -0.01
C GLU A 91 -5.66 -20.80 0.34
N GLN A 92 -4.93 -21.38 -0.61
CA GLN A 92 -3.98 -22.47 -0.34
C GLN A 92 -2.80 -22.03 0.55
N ALA A 93 -2.49 -20.73 0.56
CA ALA A 93 -1.43 -20.16 1.39
C ALA A 93 -1.92 -19.79 2.82
N ARG A 94 -3.20 -20.01 3.14
CA ARG A 94 -3.77 -19.66 4.45
C ARG A 94 -3.41 -20.70 5.52
N LEU A 95 -2.92 -20.21 6.65
CA LEU A 95 -2.71 -20.95 7.88
C LEU A 95 -4.02 -21.17 8.65
N PRO A 96 -4.10 -22.15 9.57
CA PRO A 96 -5.34 -22.47 10.30
C PRO A 96 -5.97 -21.32 11.08
N ASP A 97 -5.16 -20.34 11.53
CA ASP A 97 -5.65 -19.17 12.30
C ASP A 97 -6.06 -17.98 11.44
N GLY A 98 -5.93 -18.09 10.11
CA GLY A 98 -6.34 -17.08 9.14
C GLY A 98 -5.20 -16.29 8.49
N ARG A 99 -3.97 -16.37 9.02
CA ARG A 99 -2.79 -15.72 8.39
C ARG A 99 -2.47 -16.34 7.05
N PHE A 100 -1.77 -15.63 6.18
CA PHE A 100 -1.19 -16.16 4.94
C PHE A 100 0.33 -16.17 5.03
N ARG A 101 0.94 -17.19 4.42
CA ARG A 101 2.38 -17.36 4.41
C ARG A 101 2.91 -17.75 3.04
N ILE A 102 4.04 -17.16 2.67
CA ILE A 102 4.74 -17.51 1.44
C ILE A 102 5.39 -18.88 1.60
N ALA A 103 5.06 -19.81 0.70
CA ALA A 103 5.64 -21.15 0.70
C ALA A 103 7.15 -21.12 0.47
N GLY A 104 7.89 -21.96 1.19
CA GLY A 104 9.35 -22.08 1.06
C GLY A 104 10.17 -21.14 1.95
N MET A 105 9.55 -20.18 2.64
CA MET A 105 10.25 -19.43 3.70
C MET A 105 10.51 -20.32 4.92
N THR A 106 11.72 -20.24 5.49
CA THR A 106 12.12 -20.95 6.71
C THR A 106 12.75 -19.99 7.71
N ASP A 107 12.83 -20.39 9.00
CA ASP A 107 13.46 -19.58 10.06
C ASP A 107 14.89 -19.15 9.72
N ALA A 108 15.63 -19.97 8.97
CA ALA A 108 17.01 -19.68 8.58
C ALA A 108 17.11 -18.62 7.48
N ASP A 109 16.04 -18.39 6.72
CA ASP A 109 16.06 -17.54 5.53
C ASP A 109 15.38 -16.19 5.74
N VAL A 110 14.75 -15.97 6.90
CA VAL A 110 13.97 -14.78 7.20
C VAL A 110 14.61 -13.89 8.24
N PHE A 111 14.48 -12.57 8.05
CA PHE A 111 14.92 -11.59 9.04
C PHE A 111 14.16 -10.28 8.91
N LYS A 112 13.66 -9.82 10.06
CA LYS A 112 13.19 -8.44 10.26
C LYS A 112 13.64 -7.91 11.63
N LYS A 113 13.60 -8.77 12.63
CA LYS A 113 14.09 -8.51 13.99
C LYS A 113 14.88 -9.68 14.53
N PRO A 114 15.72 -9.45 15.55
CA PRO A 114 16.45 -10.53 16.22
C PRO A 114 15.54 -11.64 16.78
N ASP A 115 14.33 -11.30 17.23
CA ASP A 115 13.33 -12.28 17.66
C ASP A 115 12.63 -12.92 16.44
N PRO A 116 12.78 -14.24 16.22
CA PRO A 116 12.12 -14.94 15.11
C PRO A 116 10.59 -14.85 15.16
N VAL A 117 9.99 -14.78 16.36
CA VAL A 117 8.53 -14.66 16.50
C VAL A 117 8.05 -13.31 16.00
N GLU A 118 8.76 -12.22 16.30
CA GLU A 118 8.47 -10.89 15.76
C GLU A 118 8.70 -10.83 14.25
N THR A 119 9.77 -11.48 13.75
CA THR A 119 10.03 -11.57 12.30
C THR A 119 8.88 -12.24 11.57
N TRP A 120 8.45 -13.42 12.02
CA TRP A 120 7.31 -14.10 11.41
C TRP A 120 6.00 -13.34 11.55
N ARG A 121 5.76 -12.69 12.69
CA ARG A 121 4.55 -11.87 12.86
C ARG A 121 4.51 -10.74 11.85
N TYR A 122 5.63 -10.03 11.65
CA TYR A 122 5.72 -8.98 10.63
C TYR A 122 5.39 -9.55 9.24
N ILE A 123 6.09 -10.62 8.84
CA ILE A 123 5.96 -11.20 7.50
C ILE A 123 4.53 -11.69 7.27
N ASP A 124 3.98 -12.47 8.20
CA ASP A 124 2.63 -12.99 8.08
C ASP A 124 1.59 -11.87 8.07
N PHE A 125 1.73 -10.84 8.91
CA PHE A 125 0.79 -9.70 8.91
C PHE A 125 0.83 -8.96 7.58
N HIS A 126 2.03 -8.73 7.05
CA HIS A 126 2.20 -8.08 5.75
C HIS A 126 1.55 -8.93 4.64
N VAL A 127 1.96 -10.20 4.49
CA VAL A 127 1.42 -11.10 3.45
C VAL A 127 -0.10 -11.28 3.60
N THR A 128 -0.61 -11.39 4.82
CA THR A 128 -2.05 -11.49 5.10
C THR A 128 -2.80 -10.25 4.65
N ASN A 129 -2.28 -9.06 4.94
CA ASN A 129 -2.91 -7.79 4.56
C ASN A 129 -3.07 -7.73 3.03
N TYR A 130 -1.99 -7.89 2.25
CA TYR A 130 -2.08 -7.82 0.78
C TYR A 130 -2.91 -8.96 0.18
N THR A 131 -2.81 -10.19 0.70
CA THR A 131 -3.59 -11.32 0.18
C THR A 131 -5.09 -11.14 0.43
N LEU A 132 -5.48 -10.68 1.62
CA LEU A 132 -6.88 -10.31 1.89
C LEU A 132 -7.34 -9.14 1.03
N GLY A 133 -6.46 -8.18 0.74
CA GLY A 133 -6.74 -7.08 -0.20
C GLY A 133 -7.06 -7.60 -1.60
N ALA A 134 -6.25 -8.53 -2.13
CA ALA A 134 -6.48 -9.13 -3.43
C ALA A 134 -7.76 -9.97 -3.46
N ILE A 135 -8.06 -10.71 -2.39
CA ILE A 135 -9.33 -11.44 -2.25
C ILE A 135 -10.52 -10.48 -2.24
N ALA A 136 -10.44 -9.36 -1.52
CA ALA A 136 -11.51 -8.36 -1.47
C ALA A 136 -11.73 -7.67 -2.83
N ALA A 137 -10.69 -7.47 -3.63
CA ALA A 137 -10.82 -6.97 -5.01
C ALA A 137 -11.59 -7.95 -5.93
N LEU A 138 -11.45 -9.26 -5.69
CA LEU A 138 -12.14 -10.29 -6.47
C LEU A 138 -13.54 -10.59 -5.95
N GLN A 139 -13.74 -10.55 -4.64
CA GLN A 139 -15.01 -10.83 -3.96
C GLN A 139 -15.14 -9.96 -2.69
N PRO A 140 -15.67 -8.72 -2.79
CA PRO A 140 -15.69 -7.76 -1.69
C PRO A 140 -16.41 -8.23 -0.42
N ASP A 141 -17.48 -9.02 -0.59
CA ASP A 141 -18.34 -9.47 0.51
C ASP A 141 -17.84 -10.76 1.17
N ARG A 142 -16.68 -11.29 0.78
CA ARG A 142 -16.14 -12.53 1.35
C ARG A 142 -15.70 -12.32 2.80
N PRO A 143 -16.25 -13.09 3.78
CA PRO A 143 -15.81 -12.99 5.16
C PRO A 143 -14.33 -13.39 5.34
N ALA A 144 -13.61 -12.68 6.19
CA ALA A 144 -12.21 -12.95 6.48
C ALA A 144 -12.07 -13.85 7.71
N VAL A 145 -11.13 -14.80 7.67
CA VAL A 145 -10.74 -15.60 8.84
C VAL A 145 -9.65 -14.83 9.58
N LEU A 146 -9.94 -14.36 10.80
CA LEU A 146 -9.10 -13.42 11.55
C LEU A 146 -8.85 -13.87 13.00
N ALA A 147 -8.77 -15.19 13.25
CA ALA A 147 -8.58 -15.70 14.61
C ALA A 147 -7.28 -15.20 15.26
N PHE A 148 -6.22 -15.04 14.47
CA PHE A 148 -4.94 -14.49 14.91
C PHE A 148 -4.99 -13.02 15.39
N ALA A 149 -5.96 -12.23 14.91
CA ALA A 149 -6.08 -10.81 15.23
C ALA A 149 -6.99 -10.55 16.44
N ARG A 150 -7.87 -11.50 16.79
CA ARG A 150 -8.82 -11.37 17.90
C ARG A 150 -8.19 -11.16 19.28
N PRO A 151 -7.00 -11.71 19.62
CA PRO A 151 -6.34 -11.41 20.90
C PRO A 151 -6.07 -9.92 21.12
N TYR A 152 -5.91 -9.13 20.05
CA TYR A 152 -5.67 -7.69 20.12
C TYR A 152 -6.92 -6.84 20.40
N LEU A 153 -8.10 -7.48 20.52
CA LEU A 153 -9.32 -6.84 21.03
C LEU A 153 -9.26 -6.62 22.55
N ASP A 154 -8.43 -7.39 23.25
CA ASP A 154 -8.11 -7.13 24.66
C ASP A 154 -7.09 -5.98 24.75
N THR A 155 -7.47 -4.90 25.43
CA THR A 155 -6.66 -3.67 25.48
C THR A 155 -5.38 -3.84 26.27
N HIS A 156 -5.32 -4.76 27.24
CA HIS A 156 -4.09 -5.08 27.96
C HIS A 156 -3.10 -5.82 27.07
N HIS A 157 -3.59 -6.80 26.29
CA HIS A 157 -2.79 -7.51 25.30
C HIS A 157 -2.27 -6.55 24.22
N LEU A 158 -3.14 -5.67 23.69
CA LEU A 158 -2.75 -4.66 22.71
C LEU A 158 -1.70 -3.69 23.27
N LEU A 159 -1.88 -3.17 24.48
CA LEU A 159 -0.88 -2.28 25.11
C LEU A 159 0.45 -2.98 25.34
N ALA A 160 0.45 -4.25 25.76
CA ALA A 160 1.67 -5.03 25.90
C ALA A 160 2.39 -5.17 24.56
N TRP A 161 1.66 -5.46 23.48
CA TRP A 161 2.22 -5.54 22.13
C TRP A 161 2.75 -4.19 21.61
N LEU A 162 2.01 -3.10 21.86
CA LEU A 162 2.42 -1.73 21.53
C LEU A 162 3.67 -1.31 22.31
N GLY A 163 3.81 -1.75 23.56
CA GLY A 163 5.00 -1.50 24.38
C GLY A 163 6.27 -2.16 23.86
N LEU A 164 6.16 -3.13 22.95
CA LEU A 164 7.29 -3.80 22.29
C LEU A 164 7.69 -3.18 20.94
N ARG A 165 6.97 -2.14 20.47
CA ARG A 165 7.30 -1.47 19.20
C ARG A 165 8.58 -0.65 19.37
N ASP A 166 9.53 -0.86 18.48
CA ASP A 166 10.80 -0.13 18.47
C ASP A 166 10.73 1.07 17.52
N LEU A 167 10.38 2.24 18.06
CA LEU A 167 10.29 3.48 17.27
C LEU A 167 11.66 4.03 16.80
N ARG A 168 12.77 3.33 17.05
CA ARG A 168 14.05 3.58 16.35
C ARG A 168 14.04 3.00 14.93
N ASP A 169 13.14 2.06 14.66
CA ASP A 169 12.81 1.56 13.31
C ASP A 169 11.32 1.84 13.00
N PRO A 170 10.97 3.13 12.85
CA PRO A 170 9.57 3.53 12.67
C PRO A 170 8.97 2.99 11.37
N TRP A 171 9.78 2.75 10.34
CA TRP A 171 9.28 2.21 9.07
C TRP A 171 8.77 0.78 9.22
N GLN A 172 9.52 -0.08 9.90
CA GLN A 172 9.05 -1.43 10.16
C GLN A 172 7.82 -1.44 11.08
N GLU A 173 7.82 -0.62 12.15
CA GLU A 173 6.69 -0.62 13.08
C GLU A 173 5.44 0.01 12.49
N GLY A 174 5.62 0.99 11.61
CA GLY A 174 4.52 1.60 10.92
C GLY A 174 3.72 0.57 10.10
N ASN A 175 4.44 -0.31 9.40
CA ASN A 175 3.87 -1.45 8.68
C ASN A 175 3.18 -2.45 9.63
N ASN A 176 3.78 -2.81 10.76
CA ASN A 176 3.18 -3.74 11.73
C ASN A 176 1.83 -3.24 12.24
N ILE A 177 1.78 -1.96 12.60
CA ILE A 177 0.61 -1.34 13.21
C ILE A 177 -0.52 -1.18 12.20
N VAL A 178 -0.25 -0.67 10.99
CA VAL A 178 -1.30 -0.53 9.96
C VAL A 178 -1.88 -1.89 9.58
N ASN A 179 -1.05 -2.94 9.49
CA ASN A 179 -1.53 -4.28 9.17
C ASN A 179 -2.46 -4.80 10.27
N LEU A 180 -2.09 -4.68 11.55
CA LEU A 180 -2.97 -5.07 12.65
C LEU A 180 -4.28 -4.27 12.62
N ALA A 181 -4.20 -2.94 12.49
CA ALA A 181 -5.38 -2.07 12.42
C ALA A 181 -6.32 -2.45 11.28
N SER A 182 -5.78 -2.86 10.12
CA SER A 182 -6.56 -3.34 8.98
C SER A 182 -7.42 -4.56 9.32
N PHE A 183 -6.88 -5.50 10.11
CA PHE A 183 -7.61 -6.69 10.54
C PHE A 183 -8.68 -6.37 11.55
N LEU A 184 -8.41 -5.44 12.48
CA LEU A 184 -9.41 -4.99 13.45
C LEU A 184 -10.60 -4.30 12.76
N LEU A 185 -10.35 -3.52 11.70
CA LEU A 185 -11.43 -2.92 10.90
C LEU A 185 -12.27 -3.96 10.16
N LEU A 186 -11.65 -5.03 9.64
CA LEU A 186 -12.41 -6.14 9.06
C LEU A 186 -13.27 -6.86 10.11
N ILE A 187 -12.75 -7.05 11.33
CA ILE A 187 -13.54 -7.60 12.46
C ILE A 187 -14.72 -6.68 12.77
N GLU A 188 -14.53 -5.36 12.79
CA GLU A 188 -15.62 -4.40 13.02
C GLU A 188 -16.69 -4.46 11.91
N GLN A 189 -16.27 -4.53 10.64
CA GLN A 189 -17.17 -4.60 9.49
C GLN A 189 -18.02 -5.89 9.49
N GLN A 190 -17.42 -7.02 9.88
CA GLN A 190 -18.05 -8.35 9.80
C GLN A 190 -18.67 -8.81 11.13
N GLY A 191 -18.31 -8.16 12.23
CA GLY A 191 -18.66 -8.57 13.58
C GLY A 191 -20.02 -8.07 14.05
N ASN A 192 -20.49 -8.64 15.16
CA ASN A 192 -21.71 -8.19 15.85
C ASN A 192 -21.46 -6.93 16.70
N ALA A 193 -22.50 -6.43 17.37
CA ALA A 193 -22.41 -5.21 18.19
C ALA A 193 -21.37 -5.30 19.33
N ALA A 194 -21.20 -6.47 19.94
CA ALA A 194 -20.20 -6.67 21.00
C ALA A 194 -18.78 -6.64 20.44
N GLU A 195 -18.54 -7.28 19.30
CA GLU A 195 -17.24 -7.23 18.62
C GLU A 195 -16.88 -5.81 18.19
N ARG A 196 -17.84 -5.05 17.65
CA ARG A 196 -17.63 -3.64 17.29
C ARG A 196 -17.25 -2.77 18.49
N ALA A 197 -17.87 -2.99 19.65
CA ALA A 197 -17.51 -2.28 20.87
C ALA A 197 -16.08 -2.61 21.34
N LEU A 198 -15.64 -3.87 21.21
CA LEU A 198 -14.28 -4.28 21.52
C LEU A 198 -13.26 -3.66 20.55
N VAL A 199 -13.57 -3.65 19.25
CA VAL A 199 -12.72 -2.99 18.25
C VAL A 199 -12.59 -1.49 18.55
N GLN A 200 -13.69 -0.81 18.90
CA GLN A 200 -13.63 0.61 19.28
C GLN A 200 -12.69 0.84 20.46
N ALA A 201 -12.78 0.03 21.53
CA ALA A 201 -11.89 0.16 22.68
C ALA A 201 -10.41 -0.09 22.32
N ALA A 202 -10.14 -1.03 21.40
CA ALA A 202 -8.81 -1.27 20.87
C ALA A 202 -8.28 -0.07 20.05
N PHE A 203 -9.12 0.57 19.23
CA PHE A 203 -8.74 1.77 18.49
C PHE A 203 -8.51 2.97 19.41
N ASP A 204 -9.33 3.18 20.43
CA ASP A 204 -9.12 4.25 21.42
C ASP A 204 -7.75 4.10 22.09
N THR A 205 -7.40 2.85 22.44
CA THR A 205 -6.10 2.49 23.00
C THR A 205 -4.95 2.76 22.02
N LEU A 206 -5.12 2.35 20.77
CA LEU A 206 -4.11 2.50 19.71
C LEU A 206 -3.87 3.99 19.37
N ILE A 207 -4.93 4.78 19.25
CA ILE A 207 -4.86 6.23 18.97
C ILE A 207 -4.19 6.95 20.15
N ALA A 208 -4.60 6.66 21.38
CA ALA A 208 -3.98 7.25 22.57
C ALA A 208 -2.49 6.90 22.68
N TRP A 209 -2.08 5.70 22.26
CA TRP A 209 -0.66 5.34 22.19
C TRP A 209 0.08 6.19 21.15
N HIS A 210 -0.46 6.35 19.94
CA HIS A 210 0.16 7.18 18.91
C HIS A 210 0.27 8.64 19.32
N ASP A 211 -0.79 9.22 19.89
CA ASP A 211 -0.77 10.63 20.31
C ASP A 211 0.30 10.91 21.36
N ARG A 212 0.62 9.93 22.22
CA ARG A 212 1.72 10.05 23.21
C ARG A 212 3.12 9.98 22.59
N HIS A 213 3.27 9.30 21.46
CA HIS A 213 4.58 9.03 20.84
C HIS A 213 4.86 9.86 19.59
N ARG A 214 3.92 10.70 19.15
CA ARG A 214 4.12 11.59 17.99
C ARG A 214 5.11 12.68 18.34
N GLU A 215 6.01 12.97 17.41
CA GLU A 215 6.89 14.15 17.50
C GLU A 215 6.15 15.38 16.93
N PRO A 216 5.84 16.40 17.76
CA PRO A 216 5.02 17.53 17.33
C PRO A 216 5.61 18.36 16.18
N THR A 217 6.94 18.40 16.05
CA THR A 217 7.61 19.25 15.05
C THR A 217 7.42 18.78 13.61
N THR A 218 7.33 17.48 13.37
CA THR A 218 7.15 16.93 12.01
C THR A 218 5.78 16.29 11.80
N GLY A 219 5.09 15.90 12.88
CA GLY A 219 3.87 15.12 12.82
C GLY A 219 4.07 13.61 12.63
N PHE A 220 5.31 13.14 12.56
CA PHE A 220 5.67 11.72 12.41
C PHE A 220 5.91 11.02 13.76
N TRP A 221 5.92 9.69 13.71
CA TRP A 221 6.36 8.80 14.78
C TRP A 221 7.75 8.27 14.46
N GLY A 222 8.65 8.37 15.44
CA GLY A 222 10.02 7.90 15.33
C GLY A 222 10.94 8.59 16.33
N VAL A 223 11.95 7.87 16.82
CA VAL A 223 12.93 8.41 17.75
C VAL A 223 14.08 9.06 16.98
N GLY A 224 14.45 10.28 17.38
CA GLY A 224 15.64 10.96 16.83
C GLY A 224 15.46 11.44 15.39
N GLN A 225 14.24 11.53 14.87
CA GLN A 225 13.98 11.92 13.48
C GLN A 225 14.51 13.31 13.06
N LEU A 226 14.95 14.16 13.98
CA LEU A 226 15.60 15.44 13.68
C LEU A 226 17.13 15.36 13.69
N SER A 227 17.72 14.18 13.95
CA SER A 227 19.17 14.00 13.98
C SER A 227 19.80 14.08 12.60
N ASP A 228 19.11 13.53 11.60
CA ASP A 228 19.57 13.48 10.21
C ASP A 228 18.41 13.16 9.25
N ALA A 229 18.66 13.36 7.96
CA ALA A 229 17.66 13.17 6.91
C ALA A 229 17.21 11.71 6.74
N THR A 230 18.07 10.73 7.06
CA THR A 230 17.71 9.31 6.94
C THR A 230 16.72 8.92 8.03
N GLN A 231 16.95 9.34 9.27
CA GLN A 231 16.02 9.11 10.37
C GLN A 231 14.68 9.81 10.14
N LEU A 232 14.69 11.03 9.57
CA LEU A 232 13.46 11.72 9.18
C LEU A 232 12.71 10.97 8.08
N LEU A 233 13.42 10.48 7.05
CA LEU A 233 12.83 9.68 5.97
C LEU A 233 12.19 8.40 6.51
N HIS A 234 12.84 7.70 7.43
CA HIS A 234 12.28 6.48 8.04
C HIS A 234 11.03 6.79 8.88
N ALA A 235 11.05 7.87 9.66
CA ALA A 235 9.89 8.30 10.43
C ALA A 235 8.70 8.63 9.52
N PHE A 236 8.95 9.38 8.44
CA PHE A 236 7.97 9.64 7.39
C PHE A 236 7.39 8.34 6.80
N ALA A 237 8.25 7.45 6.32
CA ALA A 237 7.85 6.21 5.64
C ALA A 237 7.05 5.27 6.56
N GLY A 238 7.34 5.26 7.87
CA GLY A 238 6.53 4.52 8.85
C GLY A 238 5.21 5.22 9.19
N SER A 239 5.22 6.55 9.28
CA SER A 239 4.07 7.32 9.76
C SER A 239 2.92 7.37 8.78
N MET A 240 3.22 7.57 7.51
CA MET A 240 2.18 7.69 6.48
C MET A 240 1.30 6.44 6.40
N HIS A 241 1.86 5.24 6.62
CA HIS A 241 1.05 4.02 6.69
C HIS A 241 -0.01 4.08 7.79
N ASN A 242 0.32 4.70 8.92
CA ASN A 242 -0.57 4.83 10.07
C ASN A 242 -1.56 5.96 9.92
N PHE A 243 -1.29 6.98 9.10
CA PHE A 243 -2.25 8.05 8.81
C PHE A 243 -3.58 7.50 8.28
N HIS A 244 -3.55 6.36 7.57
CA HIS A 244 -4.75 5.67 7.11
C HIS A 244 -5.73 5.32 8.24
N ILE A 245 -5.26 5.14 9.48
CA ILE A 245 -6.11 4.90 10.65
C ILE A 245 -6.99 6.14 10.93
N TRP A 246 -6.40 7.33 10.90
CA TRP A 246 -7.12 8.59 11.07
C TRP A 246 -8.05 8.85 9.89
N TYR A 247 -7.58 8.61 8.67
CA TYR A 247 -8.40 8.79 7.47
C TYR A 247 -9.64 7.88 7.53
N GLN A 248 -9.47 6.59 7.82
CA GLN A 248 -10.57 5.64 7.91
C GLN A 248 -11.55 5.96 9.04
N ARG A 249 -11.06 6.52 10.16
CA ARG A 249 -11.88 6.84 11.34
C ARG A 249 -12.48 8.25 11.34
N ASP A 250 -12.26 9.03 10.27
CA ASP A 250 -12.70 10.44 10.21
C ASP A 250 -12.15 11.29 11.36
N LEU A 251 -10.92 11.00 11.78
CA LEU A 251 -10.27 11.72 12.88
C LEU A 251 -9.34 12.81 12.35
N PRO A 252 -9.27 13.98 13.02
CA PRO A 252 -8.22 14.96 12.76
C PRO A 252 -6.85 14.32 12.97
N LEU A 253 -5.91 14.54 12.04
CA LEU A 253 -4.54 14.08 12.16
C LEU A 253 -3.63 15.26 12.53
N PRO A 254 -3.26 15.44 13.81
CA PRO A 254 -2.43 16.56 14.19
C PRO A 254 -1.00 16.40 13.63
N GLY A 255 -0.44 17.49 13.11
CA GLY A 255 0.86 17.50 12.46
C GLY A 255 0.84 17.21 10.96
N GLN A 256 -0.32 16.93 10.34
CA GLN A 256 -0.40 16.64 8.90
C GLN A 256 0.12 17.79 8.02
N ALA A 257 -0.05 19.05 8.43
CA ALA A 257 0.53 20.19 7.69
C ALA A 257 2.07 20.16 7.66
N ALA A 258 2.71 19.78 8.77
CA ALA A 258 4.16 19.62 8.84
C ALA A 258 4.65 18.42 8.00
N ALA A 259 3.87 17.33 7.97
CA ALA A 259 4.14 16.20 7.08
C ALA A 259 4.05 16.59 5.60
N VAL A 260 3.07 17.43 5.22
CA VAL A 260 2.96 18.02 3.87
C VAL A 260 4.18 18.90 3.58
N ASP A 261 4.59 19.75 4.52
CA ASP A 261 5.75 20.63 4.35
C ASP A 261 7.04 19.83 4.13
N TYR A 262 7.23 18.74 4.87
CA TYR A 262 8.33 17.80 4.64
C TYR A 262 8.30 17.22 3.23
N CYS A 263 7.15 16.68 2.78
CA CYS A 263 7.04 16.10 1.45
C CYS A 263 7.30 17.13 0.33
N LEU A 264 6.81 18.36 0.48
CA LEU A 264 7.07 19.47 -0.46
C LEU A 264 8.53 19.95 -0.43
N SER A 265 9.29 19.66 0.63
CA SER A 265 10.73 19.95 0.69
C SER A 265 11.56 18.94 -0.11
N LEU A 266 11.01 17.75 -0.38
CA LEU A 266 11.66 16.74 -1.21
C LEU A 266 11.56 17.13 -2.69
N PRO A 267 12.59 16.82 -3.51
CA PRO A 267 12.49 17.01 -4.94
C PRO A 267 11.37 16.12 -5.52
N PRO A 268 10.56 16.60 -6.48
CA PRO A 268 9.56 15.79 -7.20
C PRO A 268 10.23 14.87 -8.21
N SER A 269 11.10 13.99 -7.72
CA SER A 269 11.94 13.08 -8.51
C SER A 269 11.79 11.66 -8.01
N ILE A 270 11.94 10.70 -8.92
CA ILE A 270 11.80 9.27 -8.64
C ILE A 270 12.86 8.79 -7.64
N HIS A 271 12.40 8.24 -6.52
CA HIS A 271 13.21 7.55 -5.53
C HIS A 271 13.03 6.03 -5.67
N SER A 272 12.33 5.40 -4.73
CA SER A 272 11.92 4.00 -4.76
C SER A 272 10.39 3.93 -4.84
N ALA A 273 9.85 2.82 -5.32
CA ALA A 273 8.40 2.71 -5.53
C ALA A 273 7.60 2.94 -4.24
N CYS A 274 8.13 2.52 -3.08
CA CYS A 274 7.56 2.83 -1.76
C CYS A 274 7.57 4.33 -1.46
N ILE A 275 8.75 4.95 -1.45
CA ILE A 275 8.89 6.35 -1.02
C ILE A 275 8.09 7.30 -1.92
N ASP A 276 8.01 6.99 -3.22
CA ASP A 276 7.28 7.80 -4.17
C ASP A 276 5.76 7.75 -3.94
N VAL A 277 5.19 6.58 -3.64
CA VAL A 277 3.76 6.48 -3.28
C VAL A 277 3.47 7.07 -1.90
N ASP A 278 4.38 6.87 -0.95
CA ASP A 278 4.28 7.40 0.41
C ASP A 278 4.16 8.94 0.40
N ALA A 279 4.97 9.61 -0.42
CA ALA A 279 4.96 11.07 -0.51
C ALA A 279 3.68 11.58 -1.19
N VAL A 280 3.26 10.91 -2.27
CA VAL A 280 2.00 11.23 -2.96
C VAL A 280 0.81 11.06 -2.04
N ASP A 281 0.77 10.01 -1.23
CA ASP A 281 -0.33 9.74 -0.30
C ASP A 281 -0.51 10.91 0.69
N VAL A 282 0.58 11.31 1.37
CA VAL A 282 0.57 12.43 2.32
C VAL A 282 0.09 13.72 1.65
N LEU A 283 0.60 14.00 0.45
CA LEU A 283 0.26 15.22 -0.28
C LEU A 283 -1.20 15.22 -0.76
N VAL A 284 -1.70 14.12 -1.31
CA VAL A 284 -3.07 14.03 -1.85
C VAL A 284 -4.10 14.06 -0.71
N HIS A 285 -3.89 13.31 0.36
CA HIS A 285 -4.78 13.39 1.54
C HIS A 285 -4.66 14.76 2.22
N GLY A 286 -3.45 15.32 2.31
CA GLY A 286 -3.23 16.69 2.81
C GLY A 286 -3.97 17.75 2.00
N HIS A 287 -3.93 17.68 0.66
CA HIS A 287 -4.68 18.59 -0.22
C HIS A 287 -6.18 18.50 0.02
N GLN A 288 -6.71 17.30 0.22
CA GLN A 288 -8.14 17.08 0.44
C GLN A 288 -8.59 17.55 1.82
N MET A 289 -7.84 17.23 2.86
CA MET A 289 -8.23 17.44 4.25
C MET A 289 -7.85 18.82 4.79
N LEU A 290 -6.83 19.47 4.20
CA LEU A 290 -6.31 20.76 4.64
C LEU A 290 -6.51 21.83 3.56
N ASP A 291 -6.65 23.07 3.98
CA ASP A 291 -6.49 24.25 3.13
C ASP A 291 -5.03 24.76 3.20
N HIS A 292 -4.07 23.83 3.07
CA HIS A 292 -2.64 24.09 3.23
C HIS A 292 -1.88 23.80 1.93
N ARG A 293 -1.18 24.81 1.39
CA ARG A 293 -0.26 24.71 0.24
C ARG A 293 -0.78 23.97 -1.01
N ARG A 294 -2.09 24.01 -1.28
CA ARG A 294 -2.75 23.26 -2.35
C ARG A 294 -2.12 23.44 -3.74
N ALA A 295 -1.81 24.68 -4.11
CA ALA A 295 -1.19 24.97 -5.40
C ALA A 295 0.21 24.35 -5.54
N GLU A 296 0.98 24.31 -4.45
CA GLU A 296 2.32 23.72 -4.42
C GLU A 296 2.24 22.18 -4.49
N ILE A 297 1.25 21.59 -3.81
CA ILE A 297 0.94 20.15 -3.92
C ILE A 297 0.61 19.78 -5.38
N GLU A 298 -0.32 20.49 -6.03
CA GLU A 298 -0.69 20.23 -7.42
C GLU A 298 0.51 20.38 -8.38
N HIS A 299 1.36 21.37 -8.14
CA HIS A 299 2.57 21.58 -8.93
C HIS A 299 3.60 20.46 -8.73
N TRP A 300 3.86 20.06 -7.49
CA TRP A 300 4.77 18.98 -7.14
C TRP A 300 4.31 17.65 -7.74
N CYS A 301 3.03 17.30 -7.54
CA CYS A 301 2.42 16.09 -8.07
C CYS A 301 2.46 16.04 -9.60
N ARG A 302 2.22 17.17 -10.29
CA ARG A 302 2.32 17.24 -11.76
C ARG A 302 3.72 16.93 -12.27
N GLN A 303 4.76 17.45 -11.59
CA GLN A 303 6.15 17.17 -11.97
C GLN A 303 6.49 15.70 -11.75
N LEU A 304 6.14 15.15 -10.58
CA LEU A 304 6.37 13.73 -10.29
C LEU A 304 5.62 12.82 -11.26
N LEU A 305 4.37 13.15 -11.65
CA LEU A 305 3.61 12.36 -12.63
C LEU A 305 4.33 12.23 -13.96
N GLY A 306 4.90 13.33 -14.48
CA GLY A 306 5.72 13.28 -15.70
C GLY A 306 6.90 12.33 -15.54
N ALA A 307 7.63 12.45 -14.44
CA ALA A 307 8.77 11.59 -14.14
C ALA A 307 8.39 10.11 -13.93
N LEU A 308 7.24 9.82 -13.32
CA LEU A 308 6.71 8.47 -13.14
C LEU A 308 6.43 7.83 -14.50
N LEU A 309 5.71 8.54 -15.38
CA LEU A 309 5.36 8.05 -16.71
C LEU A 309 6.61 7.85 -17.59
N ASP A 310 7.63 8.70 -17.47
CA ASP A 310 8.91 8.55 -18.17
C ASP A 310 9.71 7.31 -17.71
N ARG A 311 9.39 6.75 -16.53
CA ARG A 311 10.03 5.53 -15.99
C ARG A 311 9.31 4.24 -16.32
N GLN A 312 8.18 4.28 -17.02
CA GLN A 312 7.59 3.05 -17.51
C GLN A 312 8.54 2.39 -18.51
N HIS A 313 8.82 1.11 -18.33
CA HIS A 313 9.66 0.38 -19.27
C HIS A 313 8.91 0.09 -20.56
N ALA A 314 9.65 -0.22 -21.62
CA ALA A 314 9.07 -0.61 -22.90
C ALA A 314 8.18 -1.87 -22.82
N ASP A 315 8.38 -2.71 -21.80
CA ASP A 315 7.51 -3.85 -21.54
C ASP A 315 6.19 -3.44 -20.85
N GLY A 316 6.02 -2.21 -20.37
CA GLY A 316 4.82 -1.71 -19.72
C GLY A 316 4.79 -1.84 -18.20
N GLY A 317 5.79 -2.50 -17.60
CA GLY A 317 5.97 -2.53 -16.15
C GLY A 317 6.87 -1.40 -15.64
N PHE A 318 7.09 -1.41 -14.32
CA PHE A 318 8.00 -0.47 -13.64
C PHE A 318 8.97 -1.23 -12.74
N SER A 319 10.20 -0.70 -12.61
CA SER A 319 11.14 -1.11 -11.57
C SER A 319 10.98 -0.30 -10.28
N ASP A 320 11.49 -0.85 -9.18
CA ASP A 320 11.56 -0.14 -7.90
C ASP A 320 12.64 0.96 -7.94
N VAL A 321 13.90 0.52 -8.08
CA VAL A 321 15.07 1.35 -8.39
C VAL A 321 15.84 0.77 -9.58
N GLN A 322 16.86 1.47 -10.08
CA GLN A 322 17.59 1.06 -11.29
C GLN A 322 18.70 0.02 -11.06
N HIS A 323 19.31 0.02 -9.87
CA HIS A 323 20.52 -0.75 -9.59
C HIS A 323 20.45 -1.44 -8.22
N GLY A 324 21.21 -2.53 -8.07
CA GLY A 324 21.25 -3.34 -6.85
C GLY A 324 20.46 -4.64 -6.99
N ILE A 325 20.10 -5.21 -5.84
CA ILE A 325 19.37 -6.48 -5.74
C ILE A 325 18.05 -6.22 -5.02
N ARG A 326 16.95 -6.69 -5.61
CA ARG A 326 15.64 -6.70 -4.98
C ARG A 326 15.41 -8.06 -4.32
N ARG A 327 14.84 -8.05 -3.12
CA ARG A 327 14.43 -9.24 -2.38
C ARG A 327 12.96 -9.13 -2.00
N GLN A 328 12.31 -10.27 -1.82
CA GLN A 328 11.02 -10.29 -1.15
C GLN A 328 11.22 -9.84 0.31
N ASP A 329 10.38 -8.92 0.77
CA ASP A 329 10.55 -8.35 2.10
C ASP A 329 10.49 -9.43 3.19
N GLY A 330 11.45 -9.37 4.11
CA GLY A 330 11.66 -10.37 5.15
C GLY A 330 12.35 -11.67 4.72
N TRP A 331 12.56 -11.96 3.42
CA TRP A 331 13.18 -13.21 2.93
C TRP A 331 14.64 -12.99 2.49
N VAL A 332 15.52 -12.74 3.47
CA VAL A 332 16.89 -12.26 3.25
C VAL A 332 17.80 -13.26 2.51
N HIS A 333 17.56 -14.57 2.65
CA HIS A 333 18.28 -15.63 1.92
C HIS A 333 17.43 -16.32 0.85
N GLY A 334 16.28 -15.76 0.52
CA GLY A 334 15.37 -16.28 -0.51
C GLY A 334 15.57 -15.68 -1.90
N TYR A 335 14.47 -15.66 -2.64
CA TYR A 335 14.39 -15.11 -3.99
C TYR A 335 15.02 -13.72 -4.08
N ALA A 336 15.86 -13.56 -5.10
CA ALA A 336 16.57 -12.33 -5.42
C ALA A 336 16.47 -12.08 -6.92
N GLU A 337 16.31 -10.82 -7.31
CA GLU A 337 16.41 -10.42 -8.71
C GLU A 337 17.18 -9.10 -8.82
N PRO A 338 17.84 -8.83 -9.97
CA PRO A 338 18.42 -7.52 -10.23
C PRO A 338 17.35 -6.42 -10.15
N GLN A 339 17.71 -5.29 -9.55
CA GLN A 339 16.96 -4.05 -9.70
C GLN A 339 17.02 -3.56 -11.16
N GLY A 340 16.14 -2.62 -11.53
CA GLY A 340 15.97 -2.17 -12.91
C GLY A 340 15.09 -3.08 -13.76
N LEU A 341 14.53 -4.16 -13.19
CA LEU A 341 13.53 -5.01 -13.84
C LEU A 341 12.11 -4.58 -13.49
N SER A 342 11.23 -4.65 -14.48
CA SER A 342 9.78 -4.55 -14.27
C SER A 342 9.31 -5.67 -13.34
N ASN A 343 8.62 -5.32 -12.27
CA ASN A 343 8.07 -6.28 -11.32
C ASN A 343 6.70 -5.83 -10.78
N THR A 344 5.88 -6.78 -10.30
CA THR A 344 4.47 -6.49 -9.96
C THR A 344 4.34 -5.58 -8.75
N PHE A 345 5.26 -5.69 -7.79
CA PHE A 345 5.33 -4.81 -6.62
C PHE A 345 5.54 -3.35 -7.03
N ALA A 346 6.62 -3.06 -7.76
CA ALA A 346 6.92 -1.70 -8.17
C ALA A 346 5.85 -1.18 -9.14
N THR A 347 5.42 -2.00 -10.10
CA THR A 347 4.36 -1.64 -11.05
C THR A 347 3.09 -1.20 -10.32
N TRP A 348 2.64 -1.97 -9.33
CA TRP A 348 1.46 -1.62 -8.57
C TRP A 348 1.65 -0.33 -7.75
N PHE A 349 2.76 -0.20 -7.02
CA PHE A 349 3.05 0.97 -6.19
C PHE A 349 3.12 2.26 -7.02
N ARG A 350 3.77 2.19 -8.19
CA ARG A 350 3.82 3.31 -9.16
C ARG A 350 2.42 3.68 -9.66
N TRP A 351 1.56 2.69 -9.91
CA TRP A 351 0.19 2.95 -10.31
C TRP A 351 -0.67 3.59 -9.21
N ILE A 352 -0.43 3.27 -7.93
CA ILE A 352 -1.11 3.97 -6.83
C ILE A 352 -0.75 5.45 -6.86
N ALA A 353 0.54 5.78 -6.95
CA ALA A 353 1.00 7.17 -7.04
C ALA A 353 0.40 7.89 -8.27
N ILE A 354 0.46 7.25 -9.45
CA ILE A 354 -0.11 7.79 -10.69
C ILE A 354 -1.62 8.03 -10.54
N ALA A 355 -2.37 7.06 -10.04
CA ALA A 355 -3.82 7.15 -9.89
C ALA A 355 -4.23 8.23 -8.88
N MET A 356 -3.52 8.35 -7.75
CA MET A 356 -3.76 9.39 -6.74
C MET A 356 -3.50 10.79 -7.31
N ILE A 357 -2.39 10.99 -8.02
CA ILE A 357 -2.09 12.26 -8.68
C ILE A 357 -3.11 12.54 -9.79
N ALA A 358 -3.45 11.54 -10.60
CA ALA A 358 -4.39 11.67 -11.69
C ALA A 358 -5.78 12.10 -11.19
N ASP A 359 -6.26 11.53 -10.09
CA ASP A 359 -7.54 11.93 -9.50
C ASP A 359 -7.48 13.29 -8.80
N LEU A 360 -6.32 13.69 -8.26
CA LEU A 360 -6.10 15.06 -7.78
C LEU A 360 -6.22 16.08 -8.93
N LEU A 361 -5.56 15.83 -10.06
CA LEU A 361 -5.47 16.77 -11.18
C LEU A 361 -6.70 16.73 -12.11
N TRP A 362 -7.34 15.56 -12.24
CA TRP A 362 -8.55 15.34 -13.03
C TRP A 362 -9.57 14.49 -12.26
N PRO A 363 -10.23 15.06 -11.24
CA PRO A 363 -11.21 14.34 -10.43
C PRO A 363 -12.26 13.65 -11.29
N ASN A 364 -12.55 12.39 -10.99
CA ASN A 364 -13.57 11.56 -11.66
C ASN A 364 -13.32 11.27 -13.15
N ARG A 365 -12.12 11.53 -13.69
CA ARG A 365 -11.82 11.21 -15.10
C ARG A 365 -11.69 9.72 -15.37
N TRP A 366 -11.15 8.97 -14.41
CA TRP A 366 -11.01 7.51 -14.48
C TRP A 366 -11.71 6.86 -13.28
N PRO A 367 -12.30 5.67 -13.46
CA PRO A 367 -12.95 4.93 -12.38
C PRO A 367 -11.93 4.13 -11.56
N TRP A 368 -10.94 4.82 -10.96
CA TRP A 368 -9.91 4.17 -10.15
C TRP A 368 -10.52 3.39 -8.99
N ARG A 369 -10.10 2.13 -8.78
CA ARG A 369 -10.53 1.31 -7.64
C ARG A 369 -9.41 1.20 -6.61
N PHE A 370 -9.26 2.25 -5.82
CA PHE A 370 -8.36 2.20 -4.68
C PHE A 370 -8.79 1.11 -3.71
N ARG A 371 -7.80 0.54 -3.02
CA ARG A 371 -8.01 -0.55 -2.08
C ARG A 371 -8.90 -0.07 -0.93
N GLN A 372 -9.90 -0.87 -0.58
CA GLN A 372 -10.84 -0.52 0.50
C GLN A 372 -10.23 -0.73 1.90
N MET A 373 -9.27 -1.64 2.01
CA MET A 373 -8.62 -1.95 3.27
C MET A 373 -7.39 -1.04 3.47
N ILE A 374 -7.24 -0.49 4.68
CA ILE A 374 -6.12 0.41 5.01
C ILE A 374 -4.75 -0.28 4.84
N GLY A 375 -3.76 0.54 4.47
CA GLY A 375 -2.42 0.11 4.03
C GLY A 375 -2.09 0.71 2.67
N ILE A 376 -0.96 0.33 2.07
CA ILE A 376 -0.60 0.83 0.73
C ILE A 376 -1.71 0.54 -0.29
N GLY A 377 -2.02 1.55 -1.10
CA GLY A 377 -3.09 1.53 -2.10
C GLY A 377 -4.47 1.92 -1.58
N TYR A 378 -4.60 2.13 -0.27
CA TYR A 378 -5.80 2.71 0.32
C TYR A 378 -5.93 4.17 -0.07
N ARG A 379 -7.15 4.59 -0.37
CA ARG A 379 -7.50 6.00 -0.48
C ARG A 379 -8.92 6.18 -0.03
N LYS A 380 -9.14 7.13 0.86
CA LYS A 380 -10.49 7.47 1.28
C LYS A 380 -11.26 8.10 0.13
N ALA A 381 -12.43 7.53 -0.18
CA ALA A 381 -13.38 8.16 -1.08
C ALA A 381 -14.03 9.36 -0.37
N TRP A 382 -13.54 10.55 -0.65
CA TRP A 382 -14.20 11.78 -0.21
C TRP A 382 -15.32 12.10 -1.19
N ARG A 383 -16.54 12.32 -0.68
CA ARG A 383 -17.62 12.84 -1.52
C ARG A 383 -17.18 14.23 -1.99
N HIS A 384 -17.05 14.39 -3.31
CA HIS A 384 -16.94 15.70 -3.93
C HIS A 384 -18.31 16.38 -3.90
N ASP A 385 -18.83 16.64 -2.70
CA ASP A 385 -19.95 17.56 -2.53
C ASP A 385 -19.36 18.98 -2.67
N ARG A 386 -19.20 19.43 -3.91
CA ARG A 386 -18.90 20.84 -4.24
C ARG A 386 -19.90 21.36 -5.25
#